data_AF-A0ABD3TX08-F1
#
_entry.id   AF-A0ABD3TX08-F1
#
_cell.length_a   1.000
_cell.length_b   1.000
_cell.length_c   1.000
_cell.angle_alpha   90.00
_cell.angle_beta   90.00
_cell.angle_gamma   90.00
#
_symmetry.space_group_name_H-M   'P 1'
#
loop_
_entity.id
_entity.type
_entity.pdbx_description
1 polymer ?
#
loop_
_entity_poly.entity_id
_entity_poly.type
_entity_poly.pdbx_seq_one_letter_code
_entity_poly.pdbx_strand_id
1 'polypeptide(L)'
;MMELLVRHCAFAPDNVDLLVDQPGSLVMPTARNIITKWFTKLNHLISYFSSSLAMDQYCATAETFEQLIVPSDRNPIAVVCQREQYIFTMMSDSCFSGGLMEHEPEQIGPSHPSDVVGPEPEGGMISIPKMIPVEALVEYFSTLTGLDSTDLGVHLLHHFGPEDCSLIFQNLPQSQLPKPLNKDQGILMSACQADELSQDARIDGKHCGAFTYAVQKALKEKSWTISNKSLIVNARVVLKNKHIRDQHP
;
A
#
# COMPACT_ATOMS: atom_id res chain seq x y z
N MET A 1 -12.17 -2.49 8.52
CA MET A 1 -12.34 -2.01 7.13
C MET A 1 -13.46 -2.74 6.40
N MET A 2 -13.40 -4.08 6.26
CA MET A 2 -14.45 -4.88 5.61
C MET A 2 -15.88 -4.56 6.09
N GLU A 3 -16.10 -4.58 7.42
CA GLU A 3 -17.40 -4.27 8.02
C GLU A 3 -17.93 -2.89 7.63
N LEU A 4 -17.05 -1.90 7.49
CA LEU A 4 -17.41 -0.55 7.09
C LEU A 4 -17.89 -0.53 5.63
N LEU A 5 -17.15 -1.19 4.72
CA LEU A 5 -17.53 -1.24 3.29
C LEU A 5 -18.92 -1.85 3.12
N VAL A 6 -19.20 -2.93 3.85
CA VAL A 6 -20.49 -3.63 3.78
C VAL A 6 -21.60 -2.81 4.43
N ARG A 7 -21.40 -2.32 5.66
CA ARG A 7 -22.47 -1.69 6.44
C ARG A 7 -22.73 -0.23 6.09
N HIS A 8 -21.71 0.50 5.64
CA HIS A 8 -21.76 1.95 5.49
C HIS A 8 -21.52 2.42 4.06
N CYS A 9 -20.85 1.63 3.23
CA CYS A 9 -20.65 1.95 1.81
C CYS A 9 -21.56 1.11 0.88
N ALA A 10 -22.48 0.32 1.44
CA ALA A 10 -23.45 -0.50 0.71
C ALA A 10 -22.84 -1.51 -0.27
N PHE A 11 -21.60 -1.96 -0.03
CA PHE A 11 -21.03 -3.06 -0.80
C PHE A 11 -21.75 -4.36 -0.42
N ALA A 12 -22.21 -5.10 -1.43
CA ALA A 12 -22.72 -6.46 -1.21
C ALA A 12 -21.59 -7.32 -0.59
N PRO A 13 -21.86 -8.11 0.47
CA PRO A 13 -20.84 -8.94 1.11
C PRO A 13 -20.06 -9.83 0.13
N ASP A 14 -20.77 -10.44 -0.83
CA ASP A 14 -20.18 -11.31 -1.86
C ASP A 14 -19.26 -10.55 -2.83
N ASN A 15 -19.37 -9.22 -2.87
CA ASN A 15 -18.52 -8.33 -3.66
C ASN A 15 -17.34 -7.75 -2.85
N VAL A 16 -17.10 -8.21 -1.62
CA VAL A 16 -15.94 -7.81 -0.81
C VAL A 16 -15.07 -9.02 -0.52
N ASP A 17 -13.87 -9.06 -1.07
CA ASP A 17 -12.89 -10.11 -0.76
C ASP A 17 -12.03 -9.69 0.42
N LEU A 18 -11.81 -10.61 1.36
CA LEU A 18 -10.89 -10.44 2.48
C LEU A 18 -9.77 -11.47 2.36
N LEU A 19 -8.54 -10.99 2.21
CA LEU A 19 -7.32 -11.81 2.20
C LEU A 19 -6.51 -11.42 3.43
N VAL A 20 -6.21 -12.39 4.28
CA VAL A 20 -5.48 -12.22 5.54
C VAL A 20 -4.57 -13.43 5.75
N ASP A 21 -3.40 -13.20 6.33
CA ASP A 21 -2.37 -14.22 6.57
C ASP A 21 -2.45 -14.81 7.99
N GLN A 22 -3.58 -14.63 8.67
CA GLN A 22 -3.80 -15.18 10.01
C GLN A 22 -4.05 -16.70 9.94
N PRO A 23 -3.62 -17.47 10.95
CA PRO A 23 -3.94 -18.90 11.02
C PRO A 23 -5.45 -19.16 10.88
N GLY A 24 -5.83 -20.09 10.00
CA GLY A 24 -7.23 -20.43 9.73
C GLY A 24 -7.93 -19.59 8.66
N SER A 25 -7.20 -18.68 8.00
CA SER A 25 -7.72 -17.88 6.88
C SER A 25 -8.06 -18.75 5.66
N LEU A 26 -9.17 -18.44 4.99
CA LEU A 26 -9.63 -19.19 3.81
C LEU A 26 -8.78 -18.91 2.57
N VAL A 27 -8.30 -17.67 2.42
CA VAL A 27 -7.53 -17.22 1.27
C VAL A 27 -6.33 -16.41 1.77
N MET A 28 -5.13 -16.89 1.48
CA MET A 28 -3.88 -16.21 1.81
C MET A 28 -3.65 -15.01 0.88
N PRO A 29 -3.08 -13.89 1.36
CA PRO A 29 -2.71 -12.75 0.56
C PRO A 29 -1.39 -13.02 -0.18
N THR A 30 -1.38 -14.00 -1.09
CA THR A 30 -0.27 -14.25 -2.02
C THR A 30 -0.36 -13.32 -3.23
N ALA A 31 0.73 -13.13 -3.96
CA ALA A 31 0.71 -12.28 -5.14
C ALA A 31 -0.37 -12.69 -6.15
N ARG A 32 -0.41 -13.99 -6.47
CA ARG A 32 -1.40 -14.60 -7.36
C ARG A 32 -2.82 -14.35 -6.89
N ASN A 33 -3.11 -14.54 -5.60
CA ASN A 33 -4.46 -14.35 -5.07
C ASN A 33 -4.90 -12.88 -5.13
N ILE A 34 -4.02 -11.95 -4.75
CA ILE A 34 -4.29 -10.51 -4.83
C ILE A 34 -4.59 -10.11 -6.28
N ILE A 35 -3.69 -10.46 -7.20
CA ILE A 35 -3.80 -10.16 -8.62
C ILE A 35 -5.09 -10.74 -9.21
N THR A 36 -5.44 -11.99 -8.88
CA THR A 36 -6.67 -12.64 -9.35
C THR A 36 -7.92 -11.87 -8.90
N LYS A 37 -7.98 -11.44 -7.63
CA LYS A 37 -9.13 -10.65 -7.13
C LYS A 37 -9.21 -9.26 -7.75
N TRP A 38 -8.06 -8.69 -8.05
CA TRP A 38 -7.91 -7.42 -8.74
C TRP A 38 -8.42 -7.44 -10.20
N PHE A 39 -8.33 -8.59 -10.88
CA PHE A 39 -8.71 -8.70 -12.30
C PHE A 39 -10.07 -9.34 -12.56
N THR A 40 -10.73 -9.85 -11.53
CA THR A 40 -12.04 -10.51 -11.67
C THR A 40 -13.23 -9.57 -11.44
N LYS A 41 -13.01 -8.34 -10.96
CA LYS A 41 -14.08 -7.38 -10.61
C LYS A 41 -14.16 -6.22 -11.60
N LEU A 42 -15.38 -5.94 -12.09
CA LEU A 42 -15.63 -4.97 -13.15
C LEU A 42 -15.96 -3.55 -12.63
N ASN A 43 -15.52 -2.57 -13.42
CA ASN A 43 -15.84 -1.13 -13.45
C ASN A 43 -15.29 -0.23 -12.33
N HIS A 44 -15.44 -0.60 -11.05
CA HIS A 44 -14.97 0.23 -9.92
C HIS A 44 -14.32 -0.66 -8.86
N LEU A 45 -13.02 -0.49 -8.63
CA LEU A 45 -12.28 -1.30 -7.66
C LEU A 45 -11.82 -0.41 -6.50
N ILE A 46 -12.29 -0.75 -5.29
CA ILE A 46 -11.74 -0.22 -4.04
C ILE A 46 -10.79 -1.27 -3.49
N SER A 47 -9.51 -0.93 -3.41
CA SER A 47 -8.47 -1.76 -2.78
C SER A 47 -8.00 -1.12 -1.49
N TYR A 48 -7.90 -1.95 -0.46
CA TYR A 48 -7.27 -1.59 0.81
C TYR A 48 -6.15 -2.58 1.08
N PHE A 49 -4.98 -2.08 1.43
CA PHE A 49 -3.89 -2.92 1.91
C PHE A 49 -3.19 -2.26 3.09
N SER A 50 -2.74 -3.10 4.01
CA SER A 50 -1.77 -2.73 5.04
C SER A 50 -0.72 -3.82 5.01
N SER A 51 0.40 -3.51 4.38
CA SER A 51 1.50 -4.43 4.18
C SER A 51 2.81 -3.66 4.24
N SER A 52 3.93 -4.38 4.29
CA SER A 52 5.19 -3.74 3.98
C SER A 52 5.26 -3.43 2.48
N LEU A 53 5.88 -2.32 2.12
CA LEU A 53 6.32 -2.05 0.75
C LEU A 53 7.84 -2.24 0.64
N ALA A 54 8.30 -2.65 -0.54
CA ALA A 54 9.70 -2.67 -0.92
C ALA A 54 9.96 -1.60 -1.97
N MET A 55 11.16 -1.03 -1.97
CA MET A 55 11.58 -0.04 -2.96
C MET A 55 12.79 -0.59 -3.69
N ASP A 56 12.61 -0.90 -4.98
CA ASP A 56 13.65 -1.51 -5.80
C ASP A 56 14.07 -0.60 -6.96
N GLN A 57 15.36 -0.64 -7.30
CA GLN A 57 15.87 0.00 -8.49
C GLN A 57 15.94 -1.04 -9.61
N TYR A 58 14.92 -1.05 -10.45
CA TYR A 58 14.73 -2.11 -11.43
C TYR A 58 15.79 -2.13 -12.56
N CYS A 59 16.56 -1.04 -12.74
CA CYS A 59 17.64 -1.04 -13.72
C CYS A 59 18.72 -0.02 -13.33
N ALA A 60 20.00 -0.42 -13.39
CA ALA A 60 21.14 0.48 -13.20
C ALA A 60 21.17 1.64 -14.23
N THR A 61 20.39 1.55 -15.32
CA THR A 61 20.22 2.60 -16.32
C THR A 61 18.86 3.30 -16.27
N ALA A 62 17.93 2.87 -15.40
CA ALA A 62 16.67 3.56 -15.17
C ALA A 62 16.76 4.38 -13.89
N GLU A 63 16.44 5.67 -13.98
CA GLU A 63 16.40 6.60 -12.84
C GLU A 63 15.16 6.40 -11.95
N THR A 64 14.35 5.38 -12.20
CA THR A 64 13.04 5.19 -11.58
C THR A 64 13.08 4.08 -10.54
N PHE A 65 12.82 4.44 -9.29
CA PHE A 65 12.52 3.50 -8.21
C PHE A 65 11.06 3.07 -8.29
N GLU A 66 10.80 1.78 -8.19
CA GLU A 66 9.44 1.23 -8.14
C GLU A 66 9.06 0.88 -6.70
N GLN A 67 7.85 1.27 -6.32
CA GLN A 67 7.25 0.93 -5.03
C GLN A 67 6.41 -0.34 -5.19
N LEU A 68 6.73 -1.36 -4.41
CA LEU A 68 6.21 -2.71 -4.59
C LEU A 68 5.42 -3.15 -3.38
N ILE A 69 4.22 -3.67 -3.61
CA ILE A 69 3.44 -4.34 -2.55
C ILE A 69 4.10 -5.68 -2.26
N VAL A 70 4.44 -5.96 -1.00
CA VAL A 70 5.00 -7.25 -0.58
C VAL A 70 3.90 -8.14 0.01
N PRO A 71 3.43 -9.18 -0.69
CA PRO A 71 2.42 -10.10 -0.18
C PRO A 71 3.01 -11.14 0.78
N SER A 72 2.16 -12.00 1.34
CA SER A 72 2.58 -13.02 2.33
C SER A 72 3.56 -14.06 1.80
N ASP A 73 3.57 -14.33 0.49
CA ASP A 73 4.53 -15.20 -0.18
C ASP A 73 5.82 -14.46 -0.59
N ARG A 74 5.94 -13.17 -0.28
CA ARG A 74 7.08 -12.30 -0.64
C ARG A 74 7.32 -12.18 -2.14
N ASN A 75 6.31 -12.44 -2.98
CA ASN A 75 6.37 -12.19 -4.43
C ASN A 75 5.88 -10.75 -4.72
N PRO A 76 6.76 -9.75 -4.90
CA PRO A 76 6.34 -8.35 -4.91
C PRO A 76 5.47 -8.00 -6.13
N ILE A 77 4.48 -7.13 -5.93
CA ILE A 77 3.56 -6.66 -6.96
C ILE A 77 3.84 -5.21 -7.33
N ALA A 78 4.10 -4.95 -8.61
CA ALA A 78 4.12 -3.60 -9.18
C ALA A 78 2.71 -3.21 -9.66
N VAL A 79 2.11 -2.17 -9.05
CA VAL A 79 0.73 -1.75 -9.31
C VAL A 79 0.56 -1.07 -10.67
N VAL A 80 1.57 -0.32 -11.13
CA VAL A 80 1.58 0.44 -12.40
C VAL A 80 1.40 -0.48 -13.63
N CYS A 81 1.77 -1.76 -13.50
CA CYS A 81 1.79 -2.70 -14.61
C CYS A 81 0.43 -3.35 -14.97
N GLN A 82 -0.73 -2.77 -14.62
CA GLN A 82 -1.95 -3.59 -14.65
C GLN A 82 -3.23 -3.04 -15.27
N ARG A 83 -3.44 -1.77 -15.67
CA ARG A 83 -4.82 -1.35 -16.02
C ARG A 83 -4.98 -0.22 -17.07
N GLU A 84 -5.77 -0.48 -18.11
CA GLU A 84 -6.31 0.55 -19.03
C GLU A 84 -7.83 0.80 -18.88
N GLN A 85 -8.57 0.11 -17.98
CA GLN A 85 -10.05 0.02 -18.06
C GLN A 85 -10.87 0.32 -16.78
N TYR A 86 -10.27 0.75 -15.66
CA TYR A 86 -11.00 0.84 -14.39
C TYR A 86 -10.77 2.16 -13.64
N ILE A 87 -11.82 2.68 -13.01
CA ILE A 87 -11.68 3.72 -11.98
C ILE A 87 -11.23 3.02 -10.70
N PHE A 88 -10.02 3.35 -10.24
CA PHE A 88 -9.35 2.64 -9.15
C PHE A 88 -9.23 3.53 -7.91
N THR A 89 -9.85 3.15 -6.79
CA THR A 89 -9.59 3.79 -5.49
C THR A 89 -8.75 2.86 -4.64
N MET A 90 -7.60 3.36 -4.19
CA MET A 90 -6.66 2.61 -3.38
C MET A 90 -6.40 3.32 -2.07
N MET A 91 -6.51 2.58 -0.97
CA MET A 91 -6.12 3.04 0.35
C MET A 91 -4.96 2.19 0.85
N SER A 92 -3.84 2.86 1.13
CA SER A 92 -2.59 2.25 1.54
C SER A 92 -2.27 2.62 2.97
N ASP A 93 -2.39 1.66 3.89
CA ASP A 93 -1.80 1.78 5.23
C ASP A 93 -0.41 1.15 5.26
N SER A 94 0.49 1.74 4.47
CA SER A 94 1.87 1.29 4.23
C SER A 94 2.79 2.48 3.93
N CYS A 95 4.08 2.38 4.26
CA CYS A 95 5.08 3.39 3.90
C CYS A 95 5.37 3.37 2.40
N PHE A 96 5.82 4.47 1.80
CA PHE A 96 6.24 4.55 0.37
C PHE A 96 5.16 4.11 -0.61
N SER A 97 3.96 4.70 -0.51
CA SER A 97 2.85 4.36 -1.42
C SER A 97 2.56 5.39 -2.50
N GLY A 98 3.17 6.60 -2.43
CA GLY A 98 2.87 7.71 -3.34
C GLY A 98 3.18 7.45 -4.83
N GLY A 99 4.05 6.49 -5.13
CA GLY A 99 4.41 6.04 -6.47
C GLY A 99 3.62 4.83 -6.98
N LEU A 100 2.67 4.29 -6.21
CA LEU A 100 1.84 3.16 -6.67
C LEU A 100 0.88 3.52 -7.80
N MET A 101 0.59 4.81 -7.98
CA MET A 101 -0.17 5.33 -9.12
C MET A 101 0.59 6.48 -9.75
N GLU A 102 1.09 6.23 -10.96
CA GLU A 102 1.76 7.23 -11.77
C GLU A 102 0.74 8.24 -12.33
N HIS A 103 1.17 9.49 -12.50
CA HIS A 103 0.41 10.59 -13.13
C HIS A 103 -0.81 11.19 -12.39
N GLU A 104 -1.16 10.71 -11.20
CA GLU A 104 -2.14 11.37 -10.33
C GLU A 104 -1.47 12.48 -9.50
N PRO A 105 -1.91 13.76 -9.58
CA PRO A 105 -1.27 14.84 -8.85
C PRO A 105 -1.55 14.73 -7.34
N GLU A 106 -0.55 15.01 -6.51
CA GLU A 106 -0.72 15.12 -5.06
C GLU A 106 -1.69 16.26 -4.73
N GLN A 107 -2.81 15.92 -4.08
CA GLN A 107 -3.87 16.88 -3.75
C GLN A 107 -3.75 17.43 -2.32
N ILE A 108 -3.05 16.71 -1.44
CA ILE A 108 -2.85 17.06 -0.03
C ILE A 108 -1.38 16.76 0.31
N GLY A 109 -0.52 17.77 0.21
CA GLY A 109 0.91 17.64 0.51
C GLY A 109 1.25 17.77 1.99
N PRO A 110 2.54 17.98 2.34
CA PRO A 110 3.00 17.98 3.72
C PRO A 110 2.34 19.08 4.56
N SER A 111 2.19 18.84 5.87
CA SER A 111 1.70 19.85 6.80
C SER A 111 2.73 20.98 6.98
N HIS A 112 2.28 22.23 7.17
CA HIS A 112 3.20 23.34 7.40
C HIS A 112 3.88 23.24 8.78
N PRO A 113 5.12 23.73 8.95
CA PRO A 113 5.87 23.66 10.21
C PRO A 113 5.14 24.26 11.44
N SER A 114 4.18 25.16 11.20
CA SER A 114 3.34 25.76 12.23
C SER A 114 2.39 24.79 12.94
N ASP A 115 2.23 23.56 12.46
CA ASP A 115 1.37 22.54 13.07
C ASP A 115 2.02 21.78 14.24
N VAL A 116 3.34 21.95 14.43
CA VAL A 116 4.15 21.30 15.47
C VAL A 116 4.37 22.25 16.65
N VAL A 117 3.29 22.60 17.37
CA VAL A 117 3.41 23.33 18.64
C VAL A 117 2.81 22.49 19.75
N GLY A 118 3.66 21.71 20.41
CA GLY A 118 3.33 21.03 21.66
C GLY A 118 4.50 20.16 22.11
N PRO A 119 4.72 20.00 23.42
CA PRO A 119 5.84 19.20 23.94
C PRO A 119 5.80 17.79 23.37
N GLU A 120 6.98 17.23 23.08
CA GLU A 120 7.11 15.84 22.69
C GLU A 120 6.69 14.94 23.86
N PRO A 121 5.87 13.91 23.64
CA PRO A 121 5.53 12.98 24.69
C PRO A 121 6.79 12.24 25.15
N GLU A 122 7.08 12.31 26.45
CA GLU A 122 8.11 11.48 27.08
C GLU A 122 7.67 10.01 27.01
N GLY A 123 8.34 9.24 26.15
CA GLY A 123 8.05 7.85 25.88
C GLY A 123 7.97 7.60 24.38
N GLY A 124 9.12 7.48 23.73
CA GLY A 124 9.21 7.18 22.31
C GLY A 124 8.39 5.94 21.98
N MET A 125 7.32 6.12 21.21
CA MET A 125 6.52 5.00 20.73
C MET A 125 7.43 4.22 19.77
N ILE A 126 7.67 2.94 20.03
CA ILE A 126 8.44 2.09 19.11
C ILE A 126 7.58 1.91 17.86
N SER A 127 7.86 2.72 16.84
CA SER A 127 7.27 2.63 15.51
C SER A 127 8.05 1.60 14.71
N ILE A 128 7.39 0.51 14.29
CA ILE A 128 7.95 -0.41 13.31
C ILE A 128 7.51 0.09 11.93
N PRO A 129 8.44 0.56 11.07
CA PRO A 129 8.08 1.00 9.73
C PRO A 129 7.52 -0.17 8.92
N LYS A 130 6.42 0.09 8.19
CA LYS A 130 5.82 -0.87 7.25
C LYS A 130 6.59 -0.90 5.93
N MET A 131 7.85 -1.33 6.01
CA MET A 131 8.77 -1.44 4.87
C MET A 131 9.61 -2.70 5.01
N ILE A 132 9.88 -3.36 3.88
CA ILE A 132 10.88 -4.42 3.77
C ILE A 132 11.96 -3.91 2.82
N PRO A 133 13.23 -3.80 3.26
CA PRO A 133 14.34 -3.51 2.37
C PRO A 133 14.47 -4.59 1.29
N VAL A 134 14.78 -4.19 0.05
CA VAL A 134 14.94 -5.14 -1.06
C VAL A 134 16.07 -6.13 -0.79
N GLU A 135 17.12 -5.70 -0.10
CA GLU A 135 18.25 -6.54 0.28
C GLU A 135 17.80 -7.71 1.15
N ALA A 136 16.80 -7.51 2.01
CA ALA A 136 16.24 -8.58 2.84
C ALA A 136 15.43 -9.59 1.99
N LEU A 137 14.78 -9.14 0.91
CA LEU A 137 14.13 -10.03 -0.05
C LEU A 137 15.15 -10.82 -0.85
N VAL A 138 16.21 -10.16 -1.34
CA VAL A 138 17.32 -10.80 -2.04
C VAL A 138 17.95 -11.86 -1.14
N GLU A 139 18.34 -11.53 0.09
CA GLU A 139 18.89 -12.49 1.05
C GLU A 139 17.98 -13.70 1.24
N TYR A 140 16.68 -13.46 1.50
CA TYR A 140 15.70 -14.52 1.67
C TYR A 140 15.66 -15.45 0.45
N PHE A 141 15.52 -14.91 -0.75
CA PHE A 141 15.42 -15.75 -1.95
C PHE A 141 16.75 -16.37 -2.36
N SER A 142 17.90 -15.75 -2.07
CA SER A 142 19.22 -16.37 -2.28
C SER A 142 19.35 -17.65 -1.47
N THR A 143 18.84 -17.69 -0.23
CA THR A 143 18.83 -18.94 0.56
C THR A 143 17.92 -20.02 -0.03
N LEU A 144 16.83 -19.64 -0.70
CA LEU A 144 15.87 -20.57 -1.30
C LEU A 144 16.29 -21.09 -2.67
N THR A 145 16.86 -20.23 -3.51
CA THR A 145 17.21 -20.56 -4.90
C THR A 145 18.66 -21.03 -5.03
N GLY A 146 19.55 -20.67 -4.10
CA GLY A 146 20.98 -20.95 -4.18
C GLY A 146 21.71 -20.16 -5.27
N LEU A 147 21.09 -19.11 -5.82
CA LEU A 147 21.71 -18.25 -6.83
C LEU A 147 22.60 -17.19 -6.17
N ASP A 148 23.70 -16.86 -6.83
CA ASP A 148 24.61 -15.77 -6.45
C ASP A 148 24.32 -14.55 -7.34
N SER A 149 23.20 -13.88 -7.05
CA SER A 149 22.74 -12.69 -7.76
C SER A 149 22.31 -11.63 -6.75
N THR A 150 22.50 -10.36 -7.11
CA THR A 150 21.95 -9.22 -6.35
C THR A 150 20.65 -8.70 -6.95
N ASP A 151 20.28 -9.19 -8.13
CA ASP A 151 19.05 -8.84 -8.84
C ASP A 151 17.88 -9.65 -8.29
N LEU A 152 16.96 -8.98 -7.60
CA LEU A 152 15.76 -9.60 -7.04
C LEU A 152 14.90 -10.29 -8.11
N GLY A 153 14.80 -9.72 -9.32
CA GLY A 153 14.03 -10.27 -10.43
C GLY A 153 14.54 -11.65 -10.85
N VAL A 154 15.86 -11.86 -10.87
CA VAL A 154 16.47 -13.18 -11.17
C VAL A 154 16.00 -14.23 -10.16
N HIS A 155 15.99 -13.90 -8.87
CA HIS A 155 15.54 -14.80 -7.83
C HIS A 155 14.04 -15.12 -7.92
N LEU A 156 13.22 -14.07 -8.11
CA LEU A 156 11.77 -14.21 -8.22
C LEU A 156 11.38 -15.07 -9.42
N LEU A 157 11.95 -14.80 -10.59
CA LEU A 157 11.69 -15.59 -11.80
C LEU A 157 12.13 -17.04 -11.66
N HIS A 158 13.24 -17.30 -10.97
CA HIS A 158 13.68 -18.67 -10.71
C HIS A 158 12.72 -19.42 -9.77
N HIS A 159 12.22 -18.73 -8.73
CA HIS A 159 11.40 -19.36 -7.70
C HIS A 159 9.93 -19.53 -8.12
N PHE A 160 9.31 -18.48 -8.68
CA PHE A 160 7.89 -18.45 -9.03
C PHE A 160 7.62 -18.71 -10.51
N GLY A 161 8.57 -18.40 -11.39
CA GLY A 161 8.38 -18.43 -12.83
C GLY A 161 7.74 -17.15 -13.40
N PRO A 162 7.83 -16.95 -14.72
CA PRO A 162 7.39 -15.71 -15.37
C PRO A 162 5.87 -15.51 -15.35
N GLU A 163 5.06 -16.57 -15.20
CA GLU A 163 3.59 -16.43 -15.14
C GLU A 163 3.11 -15.82 -13.82
N ASP A 164 3.90 -15.95 -12.75
CA ASP A 164 3.54 -15.54 -11.40
C ASP A 164 4.24 -14.28 -10.92
N CYS A 165 5.33 -13.88 -11.58
CA CYS A 165 6.06 -12.65 -11.28
C CYS A 165 5.44 -11.44 -11.99
N SER A 166 5.48 -10.29 -11.32
CA SER A 166 5.15 -9.00 -11.95
C SER A 166 5.96 -8.80 -13.24
N LEU A 167 5.31 -8.27 -14.28
CA LEU A 167 5.92 -8.03 -15.60
C LEU A 167 7.18 -7.17 -15.54
N ILE A 168 7.29 -6.29 -14.53
CA ILE A 168 8.50 -5.51 -14.32
C ILE A 168 9.71 -6.44 -14.28
N PHE A 169 9.68 -7.53 -13.50
CA PHE A 169 10.79 -8.46 -13.27
C PHE A 169 11.23 -9.29 -14.48
N GLN A 170 10.50 -9.22 -15.59
CA GLN A 170 10.71 -10.09 -16.75
C GLN A 170 11.69 -9.52 -17.80
N ASN A 171 12.37 -8.41 -17.52
CA ASN A 171 13.30 -7.74 -18.44
C ASN A 171 12.71 -7.52 -19.84
N LEU A 172 11.42 -7.18 -19.89
CA LEU A 172 10.71 -6.96 -21.14
C LEU A 172 11.09 -5.62 -21.78
N PRO A 173 11.08 -5.52 -23.12
CA PRO A 173 11.19 -4.23 -23.79
C PRO A 173 10.10 -3.27 -23.30
N GLN A 174 10.41 -1.98 -23.21
CA GLN A 174 9.46 -0.96 -22.73
C GLN A 174 8.14 -0.93 -23.52
N SER A 175 8.15 -1.34 -24.79
CA SER A 175 6.94 -1.48 -25.63
C SER A 175 6.00 -2.61 -25.19
N GLN A 176 6.50 -3.56 -24.41
CA GLN A 176 5.73 -4.67 -23.83
C GLN A 176 5.40 -4.43 -22.36
N LEU A 177 6.00 -3.42 -21.73
CA LEU A 177 5.58 -2.99 -20.41
C LEU A 177 4.19 -2.34 -20.51
N PRO A 178 3.30 -2.61 -19.56
CA PRO A 178 2.00 -1.98 -19.49
C PRO A 178 2.15 -0.47 -19.43
N LYS A 179 1.26 0.25 -20.11
CA LYS A 179 1.22 1.70 -20.02
C LYS A 179 0.70 2.09 -18.63
N PRO A 180 1.21 3.19 -18.06
CA PRO A 180 0.64 3.75 -16.84
C PRO A 180 -0.83 4.15 -17.06
N LEU A 181 -1.56 4.27 -15.95
CA LEU A 181 -2.94 4.78 -15.95
C LEU A 181 -2.99 6.15 -16.65
N ASN A 182 -4.09 6.42 -17.37
CA ASN A 182 -4.31 7.79 -17.84
C ASN A 182 -4.62 8.68 -16.63
N LYS A 183 -4.37 9.98 -16.78
CA LYS A 183 -4.76 10.98 -15.78
C LYS A 183 -6.24 10.86 -15.43
N ASP A 184 -6.56 11.06 -14.15
CA ASP A 184 -7.91 11.04 -13.58
C ASP A 184 -8.59 9.66 -13.58
N GLN A 185 -7.82 8.56 -13.69
CA GLN A 185 -8.34 7.19 -13.63
C GLN A 185 -8.19 6.54 -12.25
N GLY A 186 -7.60 7.23 -11.27
CA GLY A 186 -7.43 6.68 -9.93
C GLY A 186 -7.49 7.69 -8.79
N ILE A 187 -7.72 7.19 -7.57
CA ILE A 187 -7.57 7.93 -6.32
C ILE A 187 -6.71 7.10 -5.38
N LEU A 188 -5.56 7.63 -4.97
CA LEU A 188 -4.70 7.03 -3.95
C LEU A 188 -4.87 7.81 -2.65
N MET A 189 -5.11 7.08 -1.58
CA MET A 189 -5.07 7.56 -0.21
C MET A 189 -3.89 6.88 0.49
N SER A 190 -2.74 7.55 0.48
CA SER A 190 -1.51 7.12 1.18
C SER A 190 -1.60 7.38 2.67
N ALA A 191 -0.86 6.61 3.46
CA ALA A 191 -0.82 6.77 4.91
C ALA A 191 0.15 7.83 5.42
N CYS A 192 1.12 8.23 4.61
CA CYS A 192 2.21 9.13 4.98
C CYS A 192 2.75 9.84 3.73
N GLN A 193 3.47 10.94 3.92
CA GLN A 193 4.24 11.57 2.85
C GLN A 193 5.45 10.69 2.46
N ALA A 194 6.09 11.02 1.34
CA ALA A 194 7.20 10.24 0.78
C ALA A 194 8.42 10.16 1.71
N ASP A 195 8.61 11.15 2.58
CA ASP A 195 9.70 11.28 3.55
C ASP A 195 9.30 10.84 4.97
N GLU A 196 8.11 10.26 5.14
CA GLU A 196 7.54 9.86 6.41
C GLU A 196 7.30 8.34 6.50
N LEU A 197 7.03 7.86 7.71
CA LEU A 197 6.77 6.44 7.97
C LEU A 197 5.31 6.24 8.42
N SER A 198 4.61 5.31 7.76
CA SER A 198 3.36 4.76 8.29
C SER A 198 3.63 3.82 9.46
N GLN A 199 2.86 3.97 10.54
CA GLN A 199 3.10 3.29 11.80
C GLN A 199 2.00 2.28 12.14
N ASP A 200 2.40 1.13 12.69
CA ASP A 200 1.52 0.34 13.55
C ASP A 200 1.53 0.92 14.96
N ALA A 201 0.38 1.43 15.40
CA ALA A 201 0.23 2.13 16.66
C ALA A 201 -0.59 1.30 17.66
N ARG A 202 -0.35 1.55 18.96
CA ARG A 202 -1.20 1.05 20.03
C ARG A 202 -2.21 2.12 20.44
N ILE A 203 -3.38 2.11 19.82
CA ILE A 203 -4.44 3.09 20.06
C ILE A 203 -5.54 2.44 20.92
N ASP A 204 -5.90 3.10 22.02
CA ASP A 204 -6.92 2.64 22.97
C ASP A 204 -6.69 1.18 23.43
N GLY A 205 -5.40 0.83 23.64
CA GLY A 205 -4.96 -0.48 24.11
C GLY A 205 -4.83 -1.56 23.03
N LYS A 206 -5.21 -1.29 21.78
CA LYS A 206 -5.18 -2.25 20.66
C LYS A 206 -4.11 -1.90 19.64
N HIS A 207 -3.47 -2.92 19.05
CA HIS A 207 -2.58 -2.73 17.90
C HIS A 207 -3.40 -2.54 16.63
N CYS A 208 -3.10 -1.49 15.87
CA CYS A 208 -3.73 -1.19 14.60
C CYS A 208 -2.83 -0.29 13.75
N GLY A 209 -3.01 -0.32 12.42
CA GLY A 209 -2.44 0.69 11.54
C GLY A 209 -3.00 2.08 11.88
N ALA A 210 -2.12 3.04 12.12
CA ALA A 210 -2.49 4.38 12.56
C ALA A 210 -3.42 5.08 11.55
N PHE A 211 -3.08 4.99 10.26
CA PHE A 211 -3.88 5.58 9.20
C PHE A 211 -5.26 4.93 9.08
N THR A 212 -5.32 3.60 9.11
CA THR A 212 -6.59 2.86 9.06
C THR A 212 -7.50 3.24 10.22
N TYR A 213 -6.94 3.35 11.43
CA TYR A 213 -7.69 3.82 12.60
C TYR A 213 -8.23 5.24 12.35
N ALA A 214 -7.37 6.15 11.87
CA ALA A 214 -7.74 7.54 11.63
C ALA A 214 -8.87 7.69 10.61
N VAL A 215 -8.81 6.96 9.49
CA VAL A 215 -9.86 6.91 8.47
C VAL A 215 -11.18 6.40 9.04
N GLN A 216 -11.15 5.27 9.78
CA GLN A 216 -12.35 4.70 10.39
C GLN A 216 -13.01 5.67 11.38
N LYS A 217 -12.19 6.37 12.18
CA LYS A 217 -12.67 7.36 13.14
C LYS A 217 -13.27 8.57 12.44
N ALA A 218 -12.58 9.13 11.45
CA ALA A 218 -13.05 10.28 10.67
C ALA A 218 -14.37 9.99 9.95
N LEU A 219 -14.51 8.80 9.33
CA LEU A 219 -15.75 8.36 8.70
C LEU A 219 -16.90 8.29 9.71
N LYS A 220 -16.66 7.70 10.88
CA LYS A 220 -17.66 7.58 11.94
C LYS A 220 -18.12 8.94 12.49
N GLU A 221 -17.20 9.88 12.68
CA GLU A 221 -17.49 11.23 13.20
C GLU A 221 -18.29 12.10 12.22
N LYS A 222 -18.17 11.84 10.91
CA LYS A 222 -18.93 12.53 9.86
C LYS A 222 -20.15 11.75 9.38
N SER A 223 -20.64 10.80 10.18
CA SER A 223 -21.81 9.97 9.86
C SER A 223 -21.73 9.33 8.47
N TRP A 224 -20.52 8.92 8.07
CA TRP A 224 -20.24 8.21 6.81
C TRP A 224 -20.43 9.02 5.52
N THR A 225 -20.75 10.31 5.62
CA THR A 225 -20.95 11.21 4.48
C THR A 225 -19.80 12.21 4.42
N ILE A 226 -18.79 11.92 3.60
CA ILE A 226 -17.57 12.72 3.53
C ILE A 226 -16.94 12.63 2.13
N SER A 227 -16.35 13.72 1.65
CA SER A 227 -15.55 13.70 0.42
C SER A 227 -14.18 13.07 0.67
N ASN A 228 -13.52 12.58 -0.38
CA ASN A 228 -12.16 12.03 -0.29
C ASN A 228 -11.17 13.02 0.34
N LYS A 229 -11.18 14.29 -0.11
CA LYS A 229 -10.32 15.33 0.46
C LYS A 229 -10.60 15.57 1.93
N SER A 230 -11.88 15.72 2.30
CA SER A 230 -12.26 15.93 3.70
C SER A 230 -11.90 14.72 4.56
N LEU A 231 -11.98 13.50 4.04
CA LEU A 231 -11.61 12.29 4.77
C LEU A 231 -10.15 12.33 5.21
N ILE A 232 -9.24 12.62 4.29
CA ILE A 232 -7.81 12.69 4.59
C ILE A 232 -7.48 13.84 5.54
N VAL A 233 -8.07 15.02 5.34
CA VAL A 233 -7.90 16.16 6.26
C VAL A 233 -8.37 15.81 7.68
N ASN A 234 -9.52 15.13 7.83
CA ASN A 234 -10.00 14.71 9.15
C ASN A 234 -9.14 13.58 9.73
N ALA A 235 -8.61 12.67 8.91
CA ALA A 235 -7.69 11.63 9.35
C ALA A 235 -6.41 12.24 9.97
N ARG A 236 -5.81 13.27 9.35
CA ARG A 236 -4.69 14.02 9.94
C ARG A 236 -5.02 14.61 11.31
N VAL A 237 -6.22 15.18 11.48
CA VAL A 237 -6.68 15.69 12.78
C VAL A 237 -6.80 14.57 13.81
N VAL A 238 -7.32 13.40 13.42
CA VAL A 238 -7.41 12.24 14.32
C VAL A 238 -6.02 11.76 14.76
N LEU A 239 -5.06 11.67 13.84
CA LEU A 239 -3.67 11.28 14.14
C LEU A 239 -3.03 12.27 15.13
N LYS A 240 -3.14 13.57 14.87
CA LYS A 240 -2.66 14.64 15.75
C LYS A 240 -3.25 14.53 17.16
N ASN A 241 -4.55 14.28 17.27
CA ASN A 241 -5.25 14.09 18.55
C ASN A 241 -4.85 12.81 19.30
N LYS A 242 -4.29 11.82 18.59
CA LYS A 242 -3.70 10.60 19.17
C LYS A 242 -2.19 10.72 19.39
N HIS A 243 -1.64 11.92 19.30
CA HIS A 243 -0.20 12.20 19.44
C HIS A 243 0.69 11.50 18.41
N ILE A 244 0.15 11.12 17.26
CA ILE A 244 0.89 10.60 16.11
C ILE A 244 1.14 11.80 15.18
N ARG A 245 2.35 12.36 15.22
CA ARG A 245 2.69 13.62 14.54
C ARG A 245 3.62 13.46 13.35
N ASP A 246 4.31 12.33 13.24
CA ASP A 246 5.33 12.08 12.20
C ASP A 246 4.75 11.31 11.00
N GLN A 247 3.43 11.35 10.84
CA GLN A 247 2.69 10.63 9.81
C GLN A 247 1.53 11.49 9.30
N HIS A 248 1.60 11.89 8.03
CA HIS A 248 0.63 12.74 7.34
C HIS A 248 0.12 12.06 6.07
N PRO A 249 -1.05 11.43 6.13
CA PRO A 249 -1.76 10.89 4.97
C PRO A 249 -2.00 11.90 3.86
#